data_AF-A0A523EF15-F1
#
_entry.id   AF-A0A523EF15-F1
#
_cell.length_a   1.000
_cell.length_b   1.000
_cell.length_c   1.000
_cell.angle_alpha   90.00
_cell.angle_beta   90.00
_cell.angle_gamma   90.00
#
_symmetry.space_group_name_H-M   'P 1'
#
loop_
_entity.id
_entity.type
_entity.pdbx_description
1 polymer ?
#
loop_
_entity_poly.entity_id
_entity_poly.type
_entity_poly.pdbx_seq_one_letter_code
_entity_poly.pdbx_strand_id
1 'polypeptide(L)'
;MGSNKLPKVIESLRGTLTGAGAEMRFHTRVEQLLVELDASGGRRVIGVEVRDLAHPEQECSRVASDAVVFATGHSARDSLELAIRAGARAEAKGFAMGVRIEHPQSWVDQQQYNGLRSEHDLPAAFCELTTQVDGRGVYSFCMCPGGWIVPATTHVDRVVVNGMSLSRRDSPFASSGLVVQIEPGDWCGERANGNGLHELCGGAPGDPTEDPLFGVRVQEALEMRCAKAGGGRSRLPAQNAAAFVRGEGTGTLHETSYHSGSTPTELHELLPTGIAERLRQALIDFESKMPGYAGEHA
;
A
#
# COMPACT_ATOMS: atom_id res chain seq x y z
N MET A 1 10.44 -7.61 -14.75
CA MET A 1 11.63 -6.74 -14.64
C MET A 1 11.98 -6.56 -13.17
N GLY A 2 13.26 -6.31 -12.83
CA GLY A 2 13.67 -6.01 -11.46
C GLY A 2 13.87 -4.51 -11.25
N SER A 3 13.74 -4.04 -10.01
CA SER A 3 13.79 -2.61 -9.67
C SER A 3 15.08 -1.93 -10.14
N ASN A 4 16.20 -2.65 -10.16
CA ASN A 4 17.50 -2.17 -10.65
C ASN A 4 17.52 -1.79 -12.14
N LYS A 5 16.54 -2.23 -12.93
CA LYS A 5 16.42 -1.87 -14.36
C LYS A 5 15.52 -0.66 -14.59
N LEU A 6 14.64 -0.32 -13.63
CA LEU A 6 13.65 0.74 -13.78
C LEU A 6 14.25 2.14 -14.00
N PRO A 7 15.33 2.57 -13.30
CA PRO A 7 15.89 3.90 -13.51
C PRO A 7 16.26 4.18 -14.98
N LYS A 8 16.91 3.22 -15.64
CA LYS A 8 17.28 3.34 -17.07
C LYS A 8 16.07 3.44 -18.00
N VAL A 9 15.00 2.71 -17.68
CA VAL A 9 13.74 2.78 -18.45
C VAL A 9 13.12 4.16 -18.28
N ILE A 10 13.05 4.68 -17.05
CA ILE A 10 12.50 6.02 -16.79
C ILE A 10 13.34 7.11 -17.45
N GLU A 11 14.67 7.01 -17.41
CA GLU A 11 15.58 7.93 -18.10
C GLU A 11 15.35 7.94 -19.62
N SER A 12 15.14 6.77 -20.23
CA SER A 12 14.86 6.63 -21.66
C SER A 12 13.48 7.19 -22.05
N LEU A 13 12.46 6.93 -21.22
CA LEU A 13 11.13 7.52 -21.41
C LEU A 13 11.19 9.04 -21.32
N ARG A 14 11.92 9.57 -20.33
CA ARG A 14 12.17 11.01 -20.20
C ARG A 14 12.83 11.56 -21.46
N GLY A 15 13.92 10.95 -21.92
CA GLY A 15 14.63 11.39 -23.12
C GLY A 15 13.73 11.44 -24.36
N THR A 16 12.84 10.47 -24.51
CA THR A 16 11.86 10.43 -25.60
C THR A 16 10.87 11.59 -25.51
N LEU A 17 10.31 11.83 -24.33
CA LEU A 17 9.35 12.91 -24.10
C LEU A 17 9.99 14.29 -24.28
N THR A 18 11.19 14.50 -23.73
CA THR A 18 11.92 15.76 -23.91
C THR A 18 12.33 15.98 -25.36
N GLY A 19 12.72 14.90 -26.08
CA GLY A 19 13.04 14.96 -27.51
C GLY A 19 11.83 15.30 -28.38
N ALA A 20 10.62 14.99 -27.92
CA ALA A 20 9.36 15.39 -28.54
C ALA A 20 8.89 16.80 -28.15
N GLY A 21 9.67 17.53 -27.34
CA GLY A 21 9.37 18.90 -26.92
C GLY A 21 8.62 19.03 -25.59
N ALA A 22 8.44 17.94 -24.83
CA ALA A 22 7.85 18.03 -23.50
C ALA A 22 8.82 18.68 -22.50
N GLU A 23 8.32 19.62 -21.71
CA GLU A 23 9.05 20.19 -20.58
C GLU A 23 8.85 19.33 -19.32
N MET A 24 9.92 19.05 -18.58
CA MET A 24 9.85 18.34 -17.30
C MET A 24 10.45 19.17 -16.18
N ARG A 25 9.63 19.52 -15.19
CA ARG A 25 10.04 20.27 -14.01
C ARG A 25 10.05 19.35 -12.79
N PHE A 26 11.24 18.91 -12.38
CA PHE A 26 11.43 18.19 -11.12
C PHE A 26 11.38 19.18 -9.94
N HIS A 27 11.20 18.66 -8.73
CA HIS A 27 11.07 19.48 -7.51
C HIS A 27 9.98 20.55 -7.61
N THR A 28 8.97 20.38 -8.48
CA THR A 28 7.91 21.36 -8.70
C THR A 28 6.59 20.73 -8.26
N ARG A 29 5.99 21.26 -7.20
CA ARG A 29 4.71 20.77 -6.65
C ARG A 29 3.58 21.71 -7.06
N VAL A 30 2.44 21.14 -7.48
CA VAL A 30 1.22 21.90 -7.71
C VAL A 30 0.57 22.21 -6.36
N GLU A 31 0.35 23.49 -6.07
CA GLU A 31 -0.27 23.96 -4.82
C GLU A 31 -1.75 24.28 -5.00
N GLN A 32 -2.17 24.65 -6.21
CA GLN A 32 -3.55 25.02 -6.50
C GLN A 32 -3.92 24.79 -7.98
N LEU A 33 -5.16 24.35 -8.24
CA LEU A 33 -5.78 24.46 -9.56
C LEU A 33 -6.38 25.85 -9.75
N LEU A 34 -6.08 26.46 -10.88
CA LEU A 34 -6.68 27.72 -11.29
C LEU A 34 -7.93 27.41 -12.12
N VAL A 35 -9.09 27.83 -11.62
CA VAL A 35 -10.39 27.53 -12.22
C VAL A 35 -11.18 28.82 -12.39
N GLU A 36 -11.74 29.01 -13.57
CA GLU A 36 -12.70 30.06 -13.88
C GLU A 36 -14.12 29.51 -13.91
N LEU A 37 -15.08 30.37 -13.60
CA LEU A 37 -16.51 30.09 -13.74
C LEU A 37 -17.02 30.73 -15.02
N ASP A 38 -17.74 29.97 -15.83
CA ASP A 38 -18.49 30.52 -16.95
C ASP A 38 -19.81 31.15 -16.46
N ALA A 39 -20.50 31.85 -17.37
CA ALA A 39 -21.76 32.54 -17.08
C ALA A 39 -22.91 31.61 -16.65
N SER A 40 -22.80 30.30 -16.92
CA SER A 40 -23.75 29.27 -16.50
C SER A 40 -23.36 28.57 -15.18
N GLY A 41 -22.24 28.98 -14.56
CA GLY A 41 -21.70 28.37 -13.36
C GLY A 41 -20.85 27.12 -13.62
N GLY A 42 -20.55 26.82 -14.89
CA GLY A 42 -19.61 25.77 -15.28
C GLY A 42 -18.19 26.12 -14.89
N ARG A 43 -17.39 25.12 -14.50
CA ARG A 43 -15.99 25.28 -14.08
C ARG A 43 -15.06 24.93 -15.23
N ARG A 44 -14.11 25.81 -15.54
CA ARG A 44 -13.03 25.57 -16.52
C ARG A 44 -11.67 25.75 -15.86
N VAL A 45 -10.80 24.76 -15.99
CA VAL A 45 -9.40 24.90 -15.58
C VAL A 45 -8.66 25.82 -16.55
N ILE A 46 -7.83 26.71 -16.02
CA ILE A 46 -7.02 27.66 -16.80
C ILE A 46 -5.52 27.56 -16.48
N GLY A 47 -5.14 26.65 -15.58
CA GLY A 47 -3.76 26.40 -15.22
C GLY A 47 -3.59 25.89 -13.79
N VAL A 48 -2.36 25.99 -13.32
CA VAL A 48 -1.95 25.60 -11.96
C VAL A 48 -1.01 26.64 -11.35
N GLU A 49 -1.08 26.80 -10.03
CA GLU A 49 0.00 27.42 -9.26
C GLU A 49 0.96 26.35 -8.76
N VAL A 50 2.25 26.60 -8.93
CA VAL A 50 3.31 25.66 -8.60
C VAL A 50 4.37 26.28 -7.69
N ARG A 51 4.92 25.45 -6.81
CA ARG A 51 6.03 25.78 -5.91
C ARG A 51 7.28 25.02 -6.33
N ASP A 52 8.39 25.74 -6.43
CA ASP A 52 9.71 25.13 -6.50
C ASP A 52 10.13 24.69 -5.09
N LEU A 53 10.27 23.38 -4.89
CA LEU A 53 10.70 22.78 -3.63
C LEU A 53 12.22 22.88 -3.43
N ALA A 54 13.00 23.18 -4.46
CA ALA A 54 14.43 23.46 -4.33
C ALA A 54 14.69 24.87 -3.78
N HIS A 55 13.73 25.79 -3.96
CA HIS A 55 13.77 27.18 -3.50
C HIS A 55 12.45 27.55 -2.80
N PRO A 56 12.11 26.90 -1.67
CA PRO A 56 10.79 26.99 -1.05
C PRO A 56 10.42 28.40 -0.56
N GLU A 57 11.40 29.28 -0.37
CA GLU A 57 11.24 30.69 -0.03
C GLU A 57 10.68 31.54 -1.18
N GLN A 58 10.77 31.05 -2.43
CA GLN A 58 10.20 31.74 -3.57
C GLN A 58 8.67 31.67 -3.56
N GLU A 59 8.05 32.72 -4.11
CA GLU A 59 6.61 32.75 -4.33
C GLU A 59 6.20 31.68 -5.35
N CYS A 60 4.95 31.22 -5.24
CA CYS A 60 4.40 30.31 -6.23
C CYS A 60 4.33 30.99 -7.60
N SER A 61 4.63 30.23 -8.65
CA SER A 61 4.51 30.69 -10.03
C SER A 61 3.30 30.06 -10.70
N ARG A 62 2.81 30.70 -11.77
CA ARG A 62 1.65 30.21 -12.53
C ARG A 62 2.08 29.52 -13.81
N VAL A 63 1.45 28.40 -14.10
CA VAL A 63 1.53 27.71 -15.39
C VAL A 63 0.14 27.71 -16.00
N ALA A 64 -0.08 28.54 -17.01
CA ALA A 64 -1.34 28.59 -17.74
C ALA A 64 -1.47 27.33 -18.62
N SER A 65 -2.65 26.72 -18.63
CA SER A 65 -2.95 25.57 -19.48
C SER A 65 -4.44 25.40 -19.72
N ASP A 66 -4.81 24.93 -20.91
CA ASP A 66 -6.21 24.61 -21.23
C ASP A 66 -6.68 23.28 -20.63
N ALA A 67 -5.73 22.42 -20.25
CA ALA A 67 -5.99 21.13 -19.65
C ALA A 67 -4.96 20.81 -18.57
N VAL A 68 -5.38 20.04 -17.57
CA VAL A 68 -4.52 19.51 -16.51
C VAL A 68 -4.83 18.03 -16.33
N VAL A 69 -3.80 17.18 -16.40
CA VAL A 69 -3.93 15.73 -16.24
C VAL A 69 -3.43 15.32 -14.86
N PHE A 70 -4.29 14.68 -14.06
CA PHE A 70 -3.94 14.15 -12.76
C PHE A 70 -3.38 12.73 -12.90
N ALA A 71 -2.06 12.60 -12.85
CA ALA A 71 -1.34 11.33 -12.85
C ALA A 71 -0.46 11.19 -11.59
N THR A 72 -0.99 11.64 -10.44
CA THR A 72 -0.24 11.85 -9.19
C THR A 72 -0.05 10.56 -8.36
N GLY A 73 -0.66 9.45 -8.78
CA GLY A 73 -0.68 8.21 -8.01
C GLY A 73 -1.61 8.28 -6.79
N HIS A 74 -1.88 7.13 -6.17
CA HIS A 74 -2.86 7.04 -5.08
C HIS A 74 -2.37 7.57 -3.74
N SER A 75 -1.04 7.73 -3.57
CA SER A 75 -0.45 8.26 -2.33
C SER A 75 -0.44 9.79 -2.28
N ALA A 76 -0.71 10.48 -3.38
CA ALA A 76 -0.81 11.94 -3.44
C ALA A 76 -2.18 12.40 -2.92
N ARG A 77 -2.39 12.21 -1.61
CA ARG A 77 -3.66 12.49 -0.90
C ARG A 77 -4.04 13.97 -1.00
N ASP A 78 -3.05 14.85 -0.88
CA ASP A 78 -3.17 16.30 -1.09
C ASP A 78 -3.72 16.67 -2.48
N SER A 79 -3.35 15.92 -3.51
CA SER A 79 -3.83 16.14 -4.87
C SER A 79 -5.32 15.82 -5.03
N LEU A 80 -5.85 14.84 -4.28
CA LEU A 80 -7.29 14.57 -4.22
C LEU A 80 -8.04 15.75 -3.58
N GLU A 81 -7.52 16.25 -2.45
CA GLU A 81 -8.11 17.42 -1.78
C GLU A 81 -8.08 18.66 -2.66
N LEU A 82 -6.98 18.88 -3.38
CA LEU A 82 -6.81 19.97 -4.33
C LEU A 82 -7.83 19.90 -5.47
N ALA A 83 -8.09 18.70 -6.02
CA ALA A 83 -9.13 18.50 -7.02
C ALA A 83 -10.54 18.76 -6.45
N ILE A 84 -10.84 18.25 -5.25
CA ILE A 84 -12.13 18.46 -4.58
C ILE A 84 -12.37 19.94 -4.29
N ARG A 85 -11.35 20.65 -3.77
CA ARG A 85 -11.42 22.10 -3.50
C ARG A 85 -11.64 22.91 -4.76
N ALA A 86 -11.08 22.48 -5.88
CA ALA A 86 -11.33 23.04 -7.21
C ALA A 86 -12.72 22.71 -7.78
N GLY A 87 -13.52 21.92 -7.04
CA GLY A 87 -14.89 21.59 -7.37
C GLY A 87 -15.08 20.29 -8.15
N ALA A 88 -14.07 19.40 -8.17
CA ALA A 88 -14.24 18.06 -8.71
C ALA A 88 -15.17 17.24 -7.81
N ARG A 89 -16.00 16.39 -8.43
CA ARG A 89 -16.73 15.35 -7.71
C ARG A 89 -15.76 14.28 -7.25
N ALA A 90 -15.84 13.88 -5.99
CA ALA A 90 -15.14 12.73 -5.45
C ALA A 90 -16.13 11.64 -5.07
N GLU A 91 -15.72 10.40 -5.27
CA GLU A 91 -16.48 9.21 -4.90
C GLU A 91 -15.58 8.28 -4.11
N ALA A 92 -16.12 7.76 -3.02
CA ALA A 92 -15.45 6.75 -2.22
C ALA A 92 -15.21 5.50 -3.07
N LYS A 93 -13.96 5.02 -3.08
CA LYS A 93 -13.56 3.80 -3.81
C LYS A 93 -12.96 2.78 -2.84
N GLY A 94 -13.42 1.54 -2.93
CA GLY A 94 -12.82 0.42 -2.21
C GLY A 94 -11.34 0.21 -2.55
N PHE A 95 -10.62 -0.40 -1.62
CA PHE A 95 -9.20 -0.72 -1.74
C PHE A 95 -8.89 -2.04 -1.02
N ALA A 96 -7.63 -2.45 -1.01
CA ALA A 96 -7.18 -3.59 -0.21
C ALA A 96 -6.03 -3.18 0.70
N MET A 97 -6.05 -3.70 1.93
CA MET A 97 -5.06 -3.38 2.96
C MET A 97 -4.83 -4.59 3.85
N GLY A 98 -3.63 -4.70 4.42
CA GLY A 98 -3.26 -5.79 5.28
C GLY A 98 -1.79 -5.75 5.63
N VAL A 99 -1.15 -6.90 5.63
CA VAL A 99 0.24 -7.07 6.08
C VAL A 99 1.13 -7.53 4.93
N ARG A 100 2.45 -7.53 5.14
CA ARG A 100 3.36 -8.35 4.31
C ARG A 100 3.63 -9.64 5.08
N ILE A 101 3.51 -10.78 4.40
CA ILE A 101 3.93 -12.08 4.91
C ILE A 101 5.20 -12.49 4.18
N GLU A 102 6.12 -13.12 4.90
CA GLU A 102 7.44 -13.48 4.40
C GLU A 102 7.79 -14.92 4.78
N HIS A 103 8.30 -15.67 3.81
CA HIS A 103 8.73 -17.06 3.96
C HIS A 103 10.15 -17.21 3.45
N PRO A 104 10.88 -18.27 3.85
CA PRO A 104 12.09 -18.67 3.13
C PRO A 104 11.76 -18.96 1.66
N GLN A 105 12.52 -18.40 0.73
CA GLN A 105 12.34 -18.65 -0.71
C GLN A 105 12.51 -20.13 -1.04
N SER A 106 13.40 -20.83 -0.34
CA SER A 106 13.61 -22.27 -0.48
C SER A 106 12.35 -23.08 -0.15
N TRP A 107 11.54 -22.64 0.82
CA TRP A 107 10.27 -23.27 1.14
C TRP A 107 9.27 -23.08 0.00
N VAL A 108 9.14 -21.87 -0.56
CA VAL A 108 8.27 -21.62 -1.73
C VAL A 108 8.72 -22.45 -2.93
N ASP A 109 10.03 -22.53 -3.19
CA ASP A 109 10.59 -23.35 -4.26
C ASP A 109 10.28 -24.84 -4.06
N GLN A 110 10.35 -25.33 -2.83
CA GLN A 110 9.96 -26.71 -2.49
C GLN A 110 8.48 -26.96 -2.75
N GLN A 111 7.60 -26.03 -2.36
CA GLN A 111 6.15 -26.20 -2.55
C GLN A 111 5.74 -26.16 -4.02
N GLN A 112 6.37 -25.30 -4.84
CA GLN A 112 5.98 -25.10 -6.23
C GLN A 112 6.67 -26.05 -7.21
N TYR A 113 7.94 -26.36 -6.96
CA TYR A 113 8.76 -27.17 -7.87
C TYR A 113 9.20 -28.50 -7.26
N ASN A 114 8.76 -28.85 -6.04
CA ASN A 114 9.15 -30.07 -5.36
C ASN A 114 10.69 -30.26 -5.26
N GLY A 115 11.41 -29.15 -5.04
CA GLY A 115 12.88 -29.14 -4.90
C GLY A 115 13.66 -29.08 -6.23
N LEU A 116 12.97 -29.10 -7.37
CA LEU A 116 13.58 -29.19 -8.70
C LEU A 116 14.17 -27.87 -9.24
N ARG A 117 14.16 -26.79 -8.45
CA ARG A 117 14.57 -25.46 -8.90
C ARG A 117 15.98 -25.45 -9.49
N SER A 118 16.94 -25.96 -8.74
CA SER A 118 18.36 -25.95 -9.12
C SER A 118 18.67 -26.94 -10.23
N GLU A 119 17.96 -28.07 -10.28
CA GLU A 119 18.17 -29.13 -11.28
C GLU A 119 17.77 -28.69 -12.70
N HIS A 120 16.76 -27.82 -12.81
CA HIS A 120 16.18 -27.41 -14.08
C HIS A 120 16.34 -25.91 -14.39
N ASP A 121 17.21 -25.20 -13.64
CA ASP A 121 17.45 -23.75 -13.79
C ASP A 121 16.14 -22.92 -13.78
N LEU A 122 15.22 -23.28 -12.88
CA LEU A 122 13.93 -22.62 -12.78
C LEU A 122 14.05 -21.26 -12.06
N PRO A 123 13.26 -20.25 -12.45
CA PRO A 123 13.23 -18.97 -11.75
C PRO A 123 12.70 -19.16 -10.33
N ALA A 124 13.08 -18.28 -9.40
CA ALA A 124 12.53 -18.26 -8.04
C ALA A 124 10.99 -18.36 -8.07
N ALA A 125 10.46 -19.35 -7.35
CA ALA A 125 9.05 -19.69 -7.38
C ALA A 125 8.19 -18.59 -6.79
N PHE A 126 6.95 -18.48 -7.29
CA PHE A 126 5.93 -17.61 -6.74
C PHE A 126 4.68 -18.40 -6.39
N CYS A 127 3.86 -17.84 -5.50
CA CYS A 127 2.53 -18.37 -5.20
C CYS A 127 1.49 -17.25 -5.32
N GLU A 128 0.27 -17.65 -5.65
CA GLU A 128 -0.90 -16.79 -5.71
C GLU A 128 -2.03 -17.49 -4.96
N LEU A 129 -2.45 -16.91 -3.85
CA LEU A 129 -3.50 -17.44 -3.00
C LEU A 129 -4.63 -16.42 -2.86
N THR A 130 -5.85 -16.92 -2.94
CA THR A 130 -7.06 -16.12 -2.75
C THR A 130 -8.12 -16.93 -2.04
N THR A 131 -8.94 -16.24 -1.26
CA THR A 131 -10.12 -16.76 -0.60
C THR A 131 -11.12 -15.65 -0.36
N GLN A 132 -12.34 -16.00 0.07
CA GLN A 132 -13.33 -15.04 0.52
C GLN A 132 -13.68 -15.30 1.98
N VAL A 133 -13.66 -14.25 2.79
CA VAL A 133 -14.06 -14.29 4.20
C VAL A 133 -15.08 -13.19 4.43
N ASP A 134 -16.25 -13.55 4.94
CA ASP A 134 -17.35 -12.64 5.26
C ASP A 134 -17.71 -11.66 4.12
N GLY A 135 -17.80 -12.20 2.91
CA GLY A 135 -18.15 -11.44 1.70
C GLY A 135 -17.08 -10.46 1.21
N ARG A 136 -15.82 -10.64 1.63
CA ARG A 136 -14.65 -9.87 1.15
C ARG A 136 -13.54 -10.78 0.66
N GLY A 137 -12.89 -10.37 -0.42
CA GLY A 137 -11.70 -11.06 -0.91
C GLY A 137 -10.52 -10.87 0.04
N VAL A 138 -9.81 -11.96 0.32
CA VAL A 138 -8.50 -11.93 0.99
C VAL A 138 -7.51 -12.66 0.08
N TYR A 139 -6.39 -12.02 -0.24
CA TYR A 139 -5.49 -12.55 -1.26
C TYR A 139 -4.05 -12.08 -1.11
N SER A 140 -3.13 -12.88 -1.67
CA SER A 140 -1.74 -12.49 -1.86
C SER A 140 -1.65 -11.47 -3.01
N PHE A 141 -0.92 -10.38 -2.79
CA PHE A 141 -0.73 -9.28 -3.73
C PHE A 141 0.74 -8.89 -3.81
N CYS A 142 1.20 -8.48 -5.00
CA CYS A 142 2.58 -8.06 -5.23
C CYS A 142 3.60 -9.07 -4.66
N MET A 143 3.43 -10.34 -5.06
CA MET A 143 4.36 -11.41 -4.67
C MET A 143 5.75 -11.12 -5.26
N CYS A 144 6.76 -11.14 -4.39
CA CYS A 144 8.15 -10.82 -4.70
C CYS A 144 9.03 -12.05 -4.41
N PRO A 145 9.28 -12.92 -5.41
CA PRO A 145 10.21 -14.03 -5.26
C PRO A 145 11.63 -13.51 -5.11
N GLY A 146 12.39 -14.10 -4.19
CA GLY A 146 13.75 -13.71 -3.85
C GLY A 146 13.86 -12.21 -3.69
N GLY A 147 12.91 -11.65 -2.92
CA GLY A 147 12.60 -10.23 -2.84
C GLY A 147 12.89 -9.64 -1.47
N TRP A 148 12.43 -8.40 -1.29
CA TRP A 148 12.57 -7.63 -0.07
C TRP A 148 11.26 -6.92 0.26
N ILE A 149 10.93 -6.86 1.54
CA ILE A 149 9.99 -5.90 2.08
C ILE A 149 10.72 -4.56 2.14
N VAL A 150 10.08 -3.50 1.62
CA VAL A 150 10.67 -2.16 1.54
C VAL A 150 9.78 -1.12 2.21
N PRO A 151 10.40 -0.09 2.83
CA PRO A 151 9.65 1.05 3.32
C PRO A 151 9.06 1.80 2.13
N ALA A 152 7.76 2.09 2.21
CA ALA A 152 7.01 2.81 1.19
C ALA A 152 6.26 4.03 1.78
N THR A 153 6.61 4.44 3.00
CA THR A 153 6.00 5.60 3.65
C THR A 153 6.46 6.90 2.99
N THR A 154 5.53 7.84 2.85
CA THR A 154 5.78 9.22 2.41
C THR A 154 5.75 10.22 3.56
N HIS A 155 5.56 9.75 4.80
CA HIS A 155 5.47 10.57 6.00
C HIS A 155 6.35 10.03 7.13
N VAL A 156 6.90 10.93 7.95
CA VAL A 156 7.83 10.61 9.04
C VAL A 156 7.16 9.84 10.19
N ASP A 157 5.90 10.15 10.50
CA ASP A 157 5.18 9.56 11.64
C ASP A 157 4.32 8.34 11.25
N ARG A 158 4.60 7.76 10.09
CA ARG A 158 3.81 6.70 9.47
C ARG A 158 4.70 5.57 8.98
N VAL A 159 4.20 4.35 9.02
CA VAL A 159 4.85 3.20 8.39
C VAL A 159 3.93 2.60 7.33
N VAL A 160 4.51 2.37 6.16
CA VAL A 160 3.89 1.69 5.02
C VAL A 160 4.96 0.78 4.45
N VAL A 161 4.57 -0.41 4.06
CA VAL A 161 5.46 -1.39 3.43
C VAL A 161 4.96 -1.80 2.07
N ASN A 162 5.88 -2.13 1.19
CA ASN A 162 5.59 -2.78 -0.08
C ASN A 162 6.67 -3.83 -0.38
N GLY A 163 6.65 -4.37 -1.60
CA GLY A 163 7.59 -5.35 -2.09
C GLY A 163 8.43 -4.87 -3.24
N MET A 164 9.64 -5.42 -3.31
CA MET A 164 10.43 -5.39 -4.54
C MET A 164 11.25 -6.66 -4.72
N SER A 165 11.61 -6.94 -5.97
CA SER A 165 12.68 -7.87 -6.29
C SER A 165 13.65 -7.23 -7.29
N LEU A 166 14.94 -7.53 -7.13
CA LEU A 166 15.94 -7.34 -8.16
C LEU A 166 15.72 -8.34 -9.29
N SER A 167 16.32 -8.08 -10.46
CA SER A 167 16.10 -8.92 -11.63
C SER A 167 16.52 -10.39 -11.44
N ARG A 168 17.49 -10.62 -10.55
CA ARG A 168 18.02 -11.96 -10.24
C ARG A 168 17.13 -12.76 -9.29
N ARG A 169 16.29 -12.10 -8.47
CA ARG A 169 15.38 -12.74 -7.51
C ARG A 169 16.10 -13.77 -6.62
N ASP A 170 17.20 -13.34 -6.02
CA ASP A 170 18.15 -14.19 -5.29
C ASP A 170 18.31 -13.83 -3.81
N SER A 171 17.42 -12.99 -3.25
CA SER A 171 17.28 -12.91 -1.78
C SER A 171 16.77 -14.26 -1.23
N PRO A 172 17.13 -14.60 0.03
CA PRO A 172 16.65 -15.84 0.66
C PRO A 172 15.16 -15.78 1.05
N PHE A 173 14.48 -14.65 0.82
CA PHE A 173 13.10 -14.42 1.24
C PHE A 173 12.14 -14.35 0.05
N ALA A 174 10.94 -14.90 0.25
CA ALA A 174 9.78 -14.70 -0.58
C ALA A 174 8.76 -13.89 0.21
N SER A 175 8.28 -12.75 -0.31
CA SER A 175 7.29 -11.94 0.40
C SER A 175 6.13 -11.50 -0.48
N SER A 176 4.94 -11.45 0.08
CA SER A 176 3.74 -10.93 -0.58
C SER A 176 2.94 -10.07 0.39
N GLY A 177 2.15 -9.14 -0.15
CA GLY A 177 1.11 -8.50 0.63
C GLY A 177 -0.01 -9.51 0.85
N LEU A 178 -0.40 -9.76 2.09
CA LEU A 178 -1.62 -10.47 2.41
C LEU A 178 -2.67 -9.42 2.77
N VAL A 179 -3.60 -9.17 1.84
CA VAL A 179 -4.50 -8.02 1.90
C VAL A 179 -5.96 -8.44 1.91
N VAL A 180 -6.77 -7.67 2.62
CA VAL A 180 -8.22 -7.79 2.71
C VAL A 180 -8.85 -6.66 1.90
N GLN A 181 -9.83 -7.00 1.07
CA GLN A 181 -10.66 -6.03 0.37
C GLN A 181 -11.54 -5.27 1.36
N ILE A 182 -11.52 -3.95 1.27
CA ILE A 182 -12.31 -3.01 2.06
C ILE A 182 -13.12 -2.16 1.07
N GLU A 183 -14.44 -2.28 1.14
CA GLU A 183 -15.37 -1.50 0.33
C GLU A 183 -15.93 -0.31 1.13
N PRO A 184 -16.51 0.70 0.46
CA PRO A 184 -17.03 1.85 1.18
C PRO A 184 -18.07 1.52 2.24
N GLY A 185 -18.90 0.50 2.00
CA GLY A 185 -19.86 0.02 3.01
C GLY A 185 -19.22 -0.59 4.26
N ASP A 186 -17.95 -0.97 4.25
CA ASP A 186 -17.26 -1.52 5.43
C ASP A 186 -16.89 -0.47 6.47
N TRP A 187 -16.79 0.80 6.06
CA TRP A 187 -16.42 1.93 6.91
C TRP A 187 -17.58 2.89 7.20
N CYS A 188 -18.82 2.43 7.00
CA CYS A 188 -20.03 3.22 7.27
C CYS A 188 -20.98 2.53 8.26
N GLY A 189 -21.71 3.34 9.03
CA GLY A 189 -22.77 2.90 9.94
C GLY A 189 -22.31 1.83 10.95
N GLU A 190 -23.21 0.89 11.27
CA GLU A 190 -22.92 -0.20 12.22
C GLU A 190 -21.79 -1.12 11.75
N ARG A 191 -21.61 -1.26 10.44
CA ARG A 191 -20.56 -2.10 9.87
C ARG A 191 -19.17 -1.54 10.15
N ALA A 192 -19.03 -0.21 10.20
CA ALA A 192 -17.79 0.44 10.63
C ALA A 192 -17.42 0.10 12.08
N ASN A 193 -18.41 0.00 12.97
CA ASN A 193 -18.22 -0.37 14.37
C ASN A 193 -17.75 -1.83 14.47
N GLY A 194 -18.47 -2.75 13.82
CA GLY A 194 -18.12 -4.17 13.83
C GLY A 194 -16.76 -4.48 13.19
N ASN A 195 -16.34 -3.68 12.20
CA ASN A 195 -15.02 -3.82 11.57
C ASN A 195 -13.89 -3.12 12.37
N GLY A 196 -14.19 -2.39 13.45
CA GLY A 196 -13.22 -1.62 14.23
C GLY A 196 -12.71 -0.35 13.54
N LEU A 197 -13.35 0.09 12.45
CA LEU A 197 -12.94 1.28 11.68
C LEU A 197 -13.47 2.58 12.30
N HIS A 198 -14.62 2.54 12.96
CA HIS A 198 -15.14 3.68 13.72
C HIS A 198 -14.18 4.10 14.84
N GLU A 199 -13.72 3.14 15.65
CA GLU A 199 -12.76 3.39 16.73
C GLU A 199 -11.41 3.86 16.19
N LEU A 200 -10.91 3.21 15.12
CA LEU A 200 -9.64 3.57 14.49
C LEU A 200 -9.59 5.06 14.09
N CYS A 201 -10.68 5.58 13.54
CA CYS A 201 -10.77 6.95 13.03
C CYS A 201 -11.45 7.95 13.98
N GLY A 202 -11.91 7.52 15.16
CA GLY A 202 -12.61 8.38 16.12
C GLY A 202 -14.02 8.81 15.67
N GLY A 203 -14.66 8.01 14.82
CA GLY A 203 -15.94 8.30 14.19
C GLY A 203 -15.98 7.80 12.76
N ALA A 204 -17.12 7.24 12.33
CA ALA A 204 -17.36 6.79 10.96
C ALA A 204 -18.64 7.42 10.41
N PRO A 205 -18.71 7.73 9.11
CA PRO A 205 -19.90 8.30 8.49
C PRO A 205 -21.06 7.31 8.48
N GLY A 206 -22.28 7.83 8.37
CA GLY A 206 -23.48 7.01 8.19
C GLY A 206 -23.53 6.38 6.79
N ASP A 207 -23.10 7.13 5.78
CA ASP A 207 -23.08 6.75 4.38
C ASP A 207 -21.74 7.13 3.70
N PRO A 208 -21.23 6.35 2.72
CA PRO A 208 -19.96 6.66 2.05
C PRO A 208 -19.91 8.02 1.34
N THR A 209 -21.07 8.59 0.99
CA THR A 209 -21.16 9.87 0.28
C THR A 209 -21.02 11.09 1.20
N GLU A 210 -21.23 10.92 2.50
CA GLU A 210 -21.01 11.97 3.50
C GLU A 210 -19.53 12.37 3.56
N ASP A 211 -18.65 11.39 3.33
CA ASP A 211 -17.22 11.62 3.34
C ASP A 211 -16.47 10.72 2.33
N PRO A 212 -16.25 11.20 1.10
CA PRO A 212 -15.59 10.41 0.05
C PRO A 212 -14.11 10.12 0.33
N LEU A 213 -13.49 10.81 1.31
CA LEU A 213 -12.10 10.61 1.71
C LEU A 213 -11.96 9.75 2.98
N PHE A 214 -13.04 9.16 3.50
CA PHE A 214 -12.96 8.35 4.72
C PHE A 214 -11.98 7.18 4.61
N GLY A 215 -11.93 6.51 3.46
CA GLY A 215 -10.93 5.45 3.20
C GLY A 215 -9.48 5.93 3.33
N VAL A 216 -9.19 7.20 2.99
CA VAL A 216 -7.85 7.79 3.15
C VAL A 216 -7.52 7.94 4.64
N ARG A 217 -8.45 8.42 5.47
CA ARG A 217 -8.26 8.50 6.92
C ARG A 217 -8.07 7.14 7.58
N VAL A 218 -8.76 6.11 7.10
CA VAL A 218 -8.54 4.72 7.56
C VAL A 218 -7.10 4.29 7.32
N GLN A 219 -6.55 4.56 6.12
CA GLN A 219 -5.15 4.28 5.81
C GLN A 219 -4.22 5.04 6.75
N GLU A 220 -4.41 6.36 6.90
CA GLU A 220 -3.58 7.21 7.74
C GLU A 220 -3.58 6.79 9.21
N ALA A 221 -4.77 6.52 9.75
CA ALA A 221 -4.92 6.12 11.14
C ALA A 221 -4.21 4.79 11.40
N LEU A 222 -4.31 3.82 10.49
CA LEU A 222 -3.62 2.54 10.64
C LEU A 222 -2.10 2.69 10.45
N GLU A 223 -1.66 3.48 9.48
CA GLU A 223 -0.24 3.80 9.25
C GLU A 223 0.41 4.41 10.50
N MET A 224 -0.26 5.37 11.15
CA MET A 224 0.21 5.99 12.40
C MET A 224 0.17 5.02 13.58
N ARG A 225 -0.91 4.23 13.71
CA ARG A 225 -1.04 3.21 14.76
C ARG A 225 0.08 2.19 14.67
N CYS A 226 0.36 1.69 13.46
CA CYS A 226 1.46 0.77 13.21
C CYS A 226 2.82 1.41 13.46
N ALA A 227 3.02 2.69 13.11
CA ALA A 227 4.29 3.37 13.37
C ALA A 227 4.60 3.47 14.87
N LYS A 228 3.57 3.80 15.66
CA LYS A 228 3.65 3.83 17.12
C LYS A 228 3.97 2.45 17.69
N ALA A 229 3.26 1.40 17.25
CA ALA A 229 3.50 0.04 17.71
C ALA A 229 4.87 -0.51 17.28
N GLY A 230 5.38 -0.07 16.13
CA GLY A 230 6.73 -0.40 15.67
C GLY A 230 7.84 0.13 16.57
N GLY A 231 7.59 1.16 17.39
CA GLY A 231 8.59 1.72 18.31
C GLY A 231 9.54 2.74 17.68
N GLY A 232 9.17 3.33 16.54
CA GLY A 232 9.95 4.35 15.84
C GLY A 232 11.09 3.80 14.96
N ARG A 233 11.89 4.71 14.39
CA ARG A 233 13.01 4.39 13.45
C ARG A 233 12.59 3.51 12.26
N SER A 234 11.35 3.70 11.80
CA SER A 234 10.76 2.91 10.71
C SER A 234 10.67 1.41 10.97
N ARG A 235 10.74 0.94 12.23
CA ARG A 235 10.47 -0.46 12.57
C ARG A 235 9.00 -0.80 12.35
N LEU A 236 8.73 -2.07 12.02
CA LEU A 236 7.37 -2.56 11.80
C LEU A 236 6.86 -3.36 12.99
N PRO A 237 5.59 -3.22 13.40
CA PRO A 237 4.96 -4.23 14.24
C PRO A 237 4.86 -5.53 13.45
N ALA A 238 5.24 -6.66 14.06
CA ALA A 238 5.21 -7.96 13.41
C ALA A 238 4.81 -9.08 14.40
N GLN A 239 4.20 -10.12 13.85
CA GLN A 239 3.77 -11.31 14.56
C GLN A 239 4.08 -12.53 13.67
N ASN A 240 4.48 -13.63 14.28
CA ASN A 240 4.58 -14.91 13.58
C ASN A 240 3.19 -15.38 13.10
N ALA A 241 3.10 -15.93 11.89
CA ALA A 241 1.82 -16.30 11.30
C ALA A 241 1.05 -17.34 12.12
N ALA A 242 1.74 -18.35 12.66
CA ALA A 242 1.11 -19.38 13.49
C ALA A 242 0.57 -18.81 14.80
N ALA A 243 1.32 -17.88 15.43
CA ALA A 243 0.85 -17.16 16.62
C ALA A 243 -0.36 -16.25 16.31
N PHE A 244 -0.35 -15.55 15.17
CA PHE A 244 -1.49 -14.75 14.72
C PHE A 244 -2.73 -15.61 14.45
N VAL A 245 -2.57 -16.80 13.87
CA VAL A 245 -3.68 -17.76 13.67
C VAL A 245 -4.27 -18.23 14.99
N ARG A 246 -3.42 -18.54 15.99
CA ARG A 246 -3.88 -18.91 17.34
C ARG A 246 -4.57 -17.75 18.06
N GLY A 247 -4.23 -16.50 17.72
CA GLY A 247 -4.74 -15.31 18.38
C GLY A 247 -4.14 -15.09 19.77
N GLU A 248 -2.92 -15.59 20.01
CA GLU A 248 -2.26 -15.53 21.32
C GLU A 248 -0.74 -15.37 21.16
N GLY A 249 -0.19 -14.34 21.80
CA GLY A 249 1.24 -14.08 21.84
C GLY A 249 1.82 -13.66 20.49
N THR A 250 3.07 -13.21 20.48
CA THR A 250 3.72 -12.74 19.25
C THR A 250 4.42 -13.86 18.45
N GLY A 251 4.74 -14.97 19.12
CA GLY A 251 5.61 -16.02 18.61
C GLY A 251 7.07 -15.56 18.47
N THR A 252 7.92 -16.43 17.93
CA THR A 252 9.31 -16.08 17.62
C THR A 252 9.35 -15.41 16.25
N LEU A 253 9.84 -14.16 16.19
CA LEU A 253 10.09 -13.51 14.92
C LEU A 253 11.39 -14.03 14.29
N HIS A 254 11.32 -14.40 13.02
CA HIS A 254 12.48 -14.83 12.24
C HIS A 254 13.25 -13.64 11.66
N GLU A 255 14.39 -13.95 11.05
CA GLU A 255 15.10 -12.99 10.20
C GLU A 255 14.15 -12.49 9.10
N THR A 256 14.23 -11.19 8.81
CA THR A 256 13.38 -10.56 7.80
C THR A 256 14.23 -9.80 6.78
N SER A 257 13.74 -9.74 5.55
CA SER A 257 14.33 -8.89 4.50
C SER A 257 14.16 -7.39 4.79
N TYR A 258 13.27 -7.00 5.71
CA TYR A 258 13.02 -5.61 6.04
C TYR A 258 14.16 -5.00 6.87
N HIS A 259 14.93 -4.13 6.24
CA HIS A 259 16.20 -3.62 6.79
C HIS A 259 16.09 -2.91 8.14
N SER A 260 15.02 -2.14 8.37
CA SER A 260 14.84 -1.42 9.65
C SER A 260 14.45 -2.36 10.81
N GLY A 261 14.12 -3.62 10.52
CA GLY A 261 13.72 -4.64 11.47
C GLY A 261 12.28 -4.49 11.96
N SER A 262 11.88 -5.39 12.85
CA SER A 262 10.51 -5.53 13.33
C SER A 262 10.43 -5.60 14.86
N THR A 263 9.29 -5.21 15.41
CA THR A 263 9.00 -5.20 16.84
C THR A 263 7.88 -6.21 17.09
N PRO A 264 8.12 -7.25 17.90
CA PRO A 264 7.09 -8.23 18.26
C PRO A 264 5.84 -7.50 18.79
N THR A 265 4.72 -7.66 18.11
CA THR A 265 3.45 -7.00 18.42
C THR A 265 2.30 -7.95 18.11
N GLU A 266 1.26 -7.96 18.95
CA GLU A 266 0.05 -8.73 18.71
C GLU A 266 -0.80 -8.03 17.63
N LEU A 267 -0.59 -8.42 16.38
CA LEU A 267 -1.26 -7.82 15.22
C LEU A 267 -2.78 -8.04 15.24
N HIS A 268 -3.25 -9.11 15.88
CA HIS A 268 -4.68 -9.38 16.04
C HIS A 268 -5.38 -8.34 16.94
N GLU A 269 -4.66 -7.70 17.87
CA GLU A 269 -5.17 -6.56 18.65
C GLU A 269 -4.93 -5.21 17.96
N LEU A 270 -3.81 -5.10 17.23
CA LEU A 270 -3.41 -3.85 16.58
C LEU A 270 -4.31 -3.48 15.39
N LEU A 271 -4.61 -4.47 14.55
CA LEU A 271 -5.37 -4.28 13.31
C LEU A 271 -6.87 -4.14 13.63
N PRO A 272 -7.62 -3.37 12.82
CA PRO A 272 -9.09 -3.34 12.94
C PRO A 272 -9.66 -4.76 12.84
N THR A 273 -10.66 -5.06 13.68
CA THR A 273 -11.26 -6.40 13.80
C THR A 273 -11.65 -7.00 12.45
N GLY A 274 -12.24 -6.19 11.57
CA GLY A 274 -12.64 -6.64 10.24
C GLY A 274 -11.46 -7.05 9.33
N ILE A 275 -10.27 -6.51 9.56
CA ILE A 275 -9.05 -6.89 8.84
C ILE A 275 -8.40 -8.09 9.53
N ALA A 276 -8.21 -8.03 10.85
CA ALA A 276 -7.56 -9.08 11.63
C ALA A 276 -8.23 -10.45 11.45
N GLU A 277 -9.55 -10.51 11.63
CA GLU A 277 -10.30 -11.77 11.55
C GLU A 277 -10.30 -12.36 10.14
N ARG A 278 -10.42 -11.51 9.12
CA ARG A 278 -10.39 -11.96 7.72
C ARG A 278 -9.01 -12.48 7.32
N LEU A 279 -7.93 -11.82 7.76
CA LEU A 279 -6.56 -12.32 7.57
C LEU A 279 -6.37 -13.66 8.29
N ARG A 280 -6.86 -13.79 9.52
CA ARG A 280 -6.74 -15.00 10.34
C ARG A 280 -7.42 -16.19 9.66
N GLN A 281 -8.66 -16.01 9.24
CA GLN A 281 -9.41 -17.06 8.54
C GLN A 281 -8.79 -17.40 7.18
N ALA A 282 -8.23 -16.41 6.48
CA ALA A 282 -7.53 -16.65 5.23
C ALA A 282 -6.24 -17.45 5.41
N LEU A 283 -5.47 -17.18 6.48
CA LEU A 283 -4.27 -17.97 6.79
C LEU A 283 -4.60 -19.42 7.10
N ILE A 284 -5.71 -19.69 7.81
CA ILE A 284 -6.21 -21.05 8.05
C ILE A 284 -6.53 -21.77 6.73
N ASP A 285 -7.24 -21.08 5.82
CA ASP A 285 -7.55 -21.63 4.49
C ASP A 285 -6.29 -21.82 3.64
N PHE A 286 -5.34 -20.89 3.70
CA PHE A 286 -4.10 -20.94 2.93
C PHE A 286 -3.16 -22.04 3.41
N GLU A 287 -3.15 -22.35 4.70
CA GLU A 287 -2.45 -23.52 5.25
C GLU A 287 -2.97 -24.83 4.64
N SER A 288 -4.28 -24.93 4.39
CA SER A 288 -4.86 -26.12 3.74
C SER A 288 -4.50 -26.22 2.25
N LYS A 289 -4.30 -25.07 1.58
CA LYS A 289 -3.96 -24.98 0.15
C LYS A 289 -2.46 -25.15 -0.12
N MET A 290 -1.63 -24.66 0.78
CA MET A 290 -0.17 -24.68 0.68
C MET A 290 0.42 -24.91 2.09
N PRO A 291 0.55 -26.19 2.51
CA PRO A 291 0.98 -26.53 3.86
C PRO A 291 2.29 -25.85 4.27
N GLY A 292 2.28 -25.21 5.45
CA GLY A 292 3.34 -24.38 5.99
C GLY A 292 3.18 -22.88 5.71
N TYR A 293 2.18 -22.45 4.94
CA TYR A 293 1.98 -21.02 4.63
C TYR A 293 1.66 -20.19 5.87
N ALA A 294 0.91 -20.73 6.82
CA ALA A 294 0.63 -20.10 8.12
C ALA A 294 1.44 -20.74 9.26
N GLY A 295 2.53 -21.43 8.93
CA GLY A 295 3.34 -22.18 9.86
C GLY A 295 4.31 -21.33 10.67
N GLU A 296 5.09 -21.99 11.52
CA GLU A 296 6.05 -21.34 12.43
C GLU A 296 7.18 -20.59 11.70
N HIS A 297 7.40 -20.79 10.40
CA HIS A 297 8.45 -20.12 9.61
C HIS A 297 7.98 -18.86 8.87
N ALA A 298 6.73 -18.43 9.10
CA ALA A 298 6.07 -17.31 8.42
C ALA A 298 5.75 -16.14 9.36
#